data_AF-A0A168KZ19-F1
#
_entry.id   AF-A0A168KZ19-F1
#
_cell.length_a   1.000
_cell.length_b   1.000
_cell.length_c   1.000
_cell.angle_alpha   90.00
_cell.angle_beta   90.00
_cell.angle_gamma   90.00
#
_symmetry.space_group_name_H-M   'P 1'
#
loop_
_entity.id
_entity.type
_entity.pdbx_description
1 polymer ?
#
loop_
_entity_poly.entity_id
_entity_poly.type
_entity_poly.pdbx_seq_one_letter_code
_entity_poly.pdbx_strand_id
1 'polypeptide(L)'
;MKFIRILLLISSSVLGVVSYFLILNIIFTIGDRESVFTQRNPIVTVTSILLLLIIIVSYIVLFIRPSKRGNEKFIIINIVVYFFFLISTPYFQTLKLEISHYLKTPSSQAQQDIIKSFGLELKKNQLPYEIDSKLSEKRTHEEIIRHVVILNKNVEGKIKKSEIDAILSKTPNINLKLRIYDKNKQEYVSIIIDEYRNIIYCNPVDFCENND
;
A
#
# COMPACT_ATOMS: atom_id res chain seq x y z
N MET A 1 -39.77 -17.84 4.06
CA MET A 1 -39.11 -17.71 5.39
C MET A 1 -37.59 -17.89 5.35
N LYS A 2 -37.03 -18.80 4.53
CA LYS A 2 -35.56 -19.00 4.39
C LYS A 2 -34.81 -17.77 3.84
N PHE A 3 -35.38 -17.08 2.85
CA PHE A 3 -34.78 -15.87 2.25
C PHE A 3 -34.52 -14.75 3.27
N ILE A 4 -35.50 -14.47 4.13
CA ILE A 4 -35.40 -13.45 5.19
C ILE A 4 -34.27 -13.79 6.18
N ARG A 5 -34.05 -15.08 6.45
CA ARG A 5 -32.97 -15.53 7.35
C ARG A 5 -31.59 -15.30 6.73
N ILE A 6 -31.43 -15.56 5.43
CA ILE A 6 -30.17 -15.29 4.72
C ILE A 6 -29.89 -13.79 4.69
N LEU A 7 -30.91 -12.97 4.41
CA LEU A 7 -30.79 -11.52 4.40
C LEU A 7 -30.39 -10.96 5.78
N LEU A 8 -30.96 -11.51 6.87
CA LEU A 8 -30.57 -11.13 8.22
C LEU A 8 -29.11 -11.49 8.54
N LEU A 9 -28.63 -12.67 8.12
CA LEU A 9 -27.24 -13.07 8.32
C LEU A 9 -26.27 -12.14 7.59
N ILE A 10 -26.55 -11.83 6.32
CA ILE A 10 -25.74 -10.90 5.52
C ILE A 10 -25.75 -9.52 6.19
N SER A 11 -26.91 -9.04 6.64
CA SER A 11 -27.01 -7.75 7.33
C SER A 11 -26.20 -7.74 8.63
N SER A 12 -26.17 -8.85 9.37
CA SER A 12 -25.38 -8.99 10.59
C SER A 12 -23.88 -8.84 10.32
N SER A 13 -23.38 -9.46 9.25
CA SER A 13 -21.99 -9.33 8.81
C SER A 13 -21.64 -7.88 8.43
N VAL A 14 -22.47 -7.24 7.61
CA VAL A 14 -22.26 -5.85 7.17
C VAL A 14 -22.27 -4.89 8.35
N LEU A 15 -23.23 -5.05 9.26
CA LEU A 15 -23.35 -4.21 10.45
C LEU A 15 -22.17 -4.39 11.40
N GLY A 16 -21.61 -5.59 11.52
CA GLY A 16 -20.39 -5.84 12.31
C GLY A 16 -19.21 -5.03 11.80
N VAL A 17 -18.98 -5.05 10.48
CA VAL A 17 -17.92 -4.26 9.81
C VAL A 17 -18.15 -2.76 9.97
N VAL A 18 -19.39 -2.28 9.72
CA VAL A 18 -19.73 -0.85 9.88
C VAL A 18 -19.51 -0.39 11.31
N SER A 19 -19.93 -1.19 12.30
CA SER A 19 -19.79 -0.85 13.71
C SER A 19 -18.32 -0.74 14.13
N TYR A 20 -17.44 -1.60 13.59
CA TYR A 20 -16.00 -1.47 13.79
C TYR A 20 -15.48 -0.09 13.33
N PHE A 21 -15.84 0.36 12.12
CA PHE A 21 -15.44 1.68 11.63
C PHE A 21 -16.02 2.84 12.45
N LEU A 22 -17.26 2.72 12.91
CA LEU A 22 -17.86 3.72 13.79
C LEU A 22 -17.12 3.80 15.14
N ILE A 23 -16.73 2.65 15.72
CA ILE A 23 -15.93 2.61 16.95
C ILE A 23 -14.56 3.24 16.73
N LEU A 24 -13.88 2.95 15.62
CA LEU A 24 -12.61 3.60 15.29
C LEU A 24 -12.77 5.11 15.15
N ASN A 25 -13.79 5.58 14.43
CA ASN A 25 -14.07 7.00 14.28
C ASN A 25 -14.26 7.65 15.65
N ILE A 26 -15.01 7.02 16.56
CA ILE A 26 -15.20 7.52 17.93
C ILE A 26 -13.85 7.62 18.66
N ILE A 27 -13.05 6.54 18.66
CA ILE A 27 -11.74 6.51 19.33
C ILE A 27 -10.81 7.60 18.78
N PHE A 28 -10.72 7.75 17.46
CA PHE A 28 -9.83 8.72 16.83
C PHE A 28 -10.32 10.17 16.87
N THR A 29 -11.59 10.41 17.22
CA THR A 29 -12.17 11.76 17.25
C THR A 29 -12.48 12.29 18.65
N ILE A 30 -12.40 11.45 19.69
CA ILE A 30 -12.66 11.83 21.09
C ILE A 30 -11.51 12.63 21.72
N GLY A 31 -10.25 12.40 21.32
CA GLY A 31 -9.12 12.92 22.08
C GLY A 31 -8.79 14.40 21.85
N ASP A 32 -7.73 14.84 22.52
CA ASP A 32 -7.37 16.26 22.63
C ASP A 32 -6.69 16.79 21.36
N ARG A 33 -6.79 18.12 21.16
CA ARG A 33 -6.23 18.83 19.99
C ARG A 33 -4.73 18.63 19.79
N GLU A 34 -4.01 18.21 20.82
CA GLU A 34 -2.55 18.08 20.82
C GLU A 34 -2.04 16.66 20.53
N SER A 35 -2.94 15.67 20.45
CA SER A 35 -2.50 14.30 20.15
C SER A 35 -2.29 14.12 18.64
N VAL A 36 -1.18 13.51 18.25
CA VAL A 36 -0.83 13.25 16.85
C VAL A 36 -1.81 12.27 16.18
N PHE A 37 -2.42 11.38 16.98
CA PHE A 37 -3.26 10.29 16.47
C PHE A 37 -4.77 10.53 16.64
N THR A 38 -5.20 11.47 17.48
CA THR A 38 -6.62 11.78 17.65
C THR A 38 -6.88 13.25 17.37
N GLN A 39 -7.77 13.53 16.43
CA GLN A 39 -8.15 14.89 16.07
C GLN A 39 -9.57 15.14 16.53
N ARG A 40 -9.74 16.08 17.46
CA ARG A 40 -11.05 16.41 18.00
C ARG A 40 -12.02 16.86 16.90
N ASN A 41 -12.98 16.01 16.57
CA ASN A 41 -14.04 16.32 15.61
C ASN A 41 -15.40 15.92 16.21
N PRO A 42 -16.05 16.82 16.97
CA PRO A 42 -17.26 16.50 17.72
C PRO A 42 -18.43 16.10 16.82
N ILE A 43 -18.50 16.63 15.59
CA ILE A 43 -19.54 16.29 14.63
C ILE A 43 -19.43 14.82 14.22
N VAL A 44 -18.22 14.37 13.87
CA VAL A 44 -17.95 12.98 13.50
C VAL A 44 -18.18 12.04 14.68
N THR A 45 -17.80 12.43 15.89
CA THR A 45 -18.03 11.63 17.10
C THR A 45 -19.53 11.45 17.37
N VAL A 46 -20.30 12.55 17.41
CA VAL A 46 -21.74 12.52 17.70
C VAL A 46 -22.50 11.74 16.63
N THR A 47 -22.19 11.97 15.35
CA THR A 47 -22.81 11.22 14.25
C THR A 47 -22.48 9.72 14.34
N SER A 48 -21.23 9.36 14.67
CA SER A 48 -20.84 7.96 14.82
C SER A 48 -21.54 7.27 16.00
N ILE A 49 -21.67 7.96 17.14
CA ILE A 49 -22.42 7.45 18.30
C ILE A 49 -23.90 7.26 17.94
N LEU A 50 -24.51 8.24 17.29
CA LEU A 50 -25.92 8.18 16.89
C LEU A 50 -26.18 7.01 15.94
N LEU A 51 -25.30 6.81 14.94
CA LEU A 51 -25.39 5.67 14.03
C LEU A 51 -25.21 4.34 14.75
N LEU A 52 -24.27 4.23 15.69
CA LEU A 52 -24.08 3.03 16.49
C LEU A 52 -25.33 2.70 17.33
N LEU A 53 -25.96 3.71 17.93
CA LEU A 53 -27.22 3.55 18.66
C LEU A 53 -28.35 3.08 17.75
N ILE A 54 -28.47 3.63 16.55
CA ILE A 54 -29.46 3.16 15.56
C ILE A 54 -29.22 1.69 15.22
N ILE A 55 -27.97 1.26 15.04
CA ILE A 55 -27.63 -0.15 14.78
C ILE A 55 -28.07 -1.02 15.95
N ILE A 56 -27.73 -0.65 17.19
CA ILE A 56 -28.10 -1.40 18.40
C ILE A 56 -29.63 -1.52 18.53
N VAL A 57 -30.35 -0.40 18.41
CA VAL A 57 -31.82 -0.37 18.50
C VAL A 57 -32.45 -1.21 17.39
N SER A 58 -31.97 -1.06 16.15
CA SER A 58 -32.44 -1.85 15.01
C SER A 58 -32.23 -3.34 15.24
N TYR A 59 -31.07 -3.71 15.80
CA TYR A 59 -30.76 -5.09 16.19
C TYR A 59 -31.77 -5.59 17.22
N ILE A 60 -31.95 -4.87 18.33
CA ILE A 60 -32.91 -5.25 19.39
C ILE A 60 -34.32 -5.45 18.82
N VAL A 61 -34.83 -4.52 18.01
CA VAL A 61 -36.17 -4.61 17.40
C VAL A 61 -36.27 -5.80 16.44
N LEU A 62 -35.26 -6.02 15.60
CA LEU A 62 -35.21 -7.12 14.64
C LEU A 62 -35.10 -8.50 15.32
N PHE A 63 -34.60 -8.59 16.55
CA PHE A 63 -34.44 -9.85 17.29
C PHE A 63 -35.55 -10.13 18.32
N ILE A 64 -36.22 -9.11 18.86
CA ILE A 64 -37.42 -9.31 19.70
C ILE A 64 -38.56 -9.97 18.89
N ARG A 65 -38.74 -9.58 17.63
CA ARG A 65 -39.86 -10.06 16.79
C ARG A 65 -39.75 -11.56 16.41
N PRO A 66 -38.57 -12.12 16.08
CA PRO A 66 -38.39 -13.55 15.83
C PRO A 66 -38.26 -14.41 17.08
N SER A 67 -37.83 -13.85 18.23
CA SER A 67 -37.73 -14.56 19.51
C SER A 67 -39.10 -15.10 19.95
N LYS A 68 -40.17 -14.29 19.80
CA LYS A 68 -41.57 -14.71 20.04
C LYS A 68 -42.05 -15.87 19.17
N ARG A 69 -41.29 -16.26 18.12
CA ARG A 69 -41.60 -17.37 17.20
C ARG A 69 -40.69 -18.60 17.39
N GLY A 70 -40.00 -18.70 18.53
CA GLY A 70 -39.19 -19.88 18.88
C GLY A 70 -37.89 -20.04 18.08
N ASN A 71 -37.34 -18.95 17.53
CA ASN A 71 -36.13 -18.99 16.68
C ASN A 71 -34.84 -18.60 17.43
N GLU A 72 -34.73 -18.87 18.72
CA GLU A 72 -33.61 -18.44 19.58
C GLU A 72 -32.24 -18.84 19.04
N LYS A 73 -32.09 -20.08 18.53
CA LYS A 73 -30.84 -20.55 17.91
C LYS A 73 -30.38 -19.67 16.74
N PHE A 74 -31.33 -19.16 15.94
CA PHE A 74 -31.02 -18.28 14.82
C PHE A 74 -30.55 -16.90 15.29
N ILE A 75 -31.12 -16.39 16.39
CA ILE A 75 -30.71 -15.12 17.01
C ILE A 75 -29.25 -15.21 17.46
N ILE A 76 -28.90 -16.28 18.18
CA ILE A 76 -27.55 -16.53 18.66
C ILE A 76 -26.56 -16.57 17.49
N ILE A 77 -26.88 -17.29 16.41
CA ILE A 77 -26.01 -17.35 15.22
C ILE A 77 -25.77 -15.95 14.63
N ASN A 78 -26.79 -15.11 14.52
CA ASN A 78 -26.60 -13.75 13.99
C ASN A 78 -25.70 -12.90 14.89
N ILE A 79 -25.87 -12.99 16.22
CA ILE A 79 -25.03 -12.29 17.19
C ILE A 79 -23.57 -12.73 17.04
N VAL A 80 -23.34 -14.04 16.97
CA VAL A 80 -22.00 -14.61 16.76
C VAL A 80 -21.39 -14.10 15.45
N VAL A 81 -22.15 -14.11 14.36
CA VAL A 81 -21.71 -13.59 13.06
C VAL A 81 -21.37 -12.09 13.14
N TYR A 82 -22.21 -11.28 13.81
CA TYR A 82 -21.94 -9.86 14.01
C TYR A 82 -20.61 -9.62 14.73
N PHE A 83 -20.41 -10.27 15.88
CA PHE A 83 -19.19 -10.11 16.67
C PHE A 83 -17.96 -10.68 15.94
N PHE A 84 -18.11 -11.79 15.23
CA PHE A 84 -17.05 -12.33 14.38
C PHE A 84 -16.57 -11.28 13.37
N PHE A 85 -17.48 -10.67 12.60
CA PHE A 85 -17.08 -9.64 11.64
C PHE A 85 -16.56 -8.37 12.32
N LEU A 86 -17.14 -7.93 13.43
CA LEU A 86 -16.66 -6.77 14.19
C LEU A 86 -15.21 -6.95 14.65
N ILE A 87 -14.86 -8.12 15.18
CA ILE A 87 -13.53 -8.42 15.73
C ILE A 87 -12.53 -8.77 14.62
N SER A 88 -12.97 -9.47 13.55
CA SER A 88 -12.09 -9.89 12.45
C SER A 88 -11.87 -8.81 11.38
N THR A 89 -12.63 -7.70 11.39
CA THR A 89 -12.42 -6.58 10.45
C THR A 89 -10.95 -6.09 10.37
N PRO A 90 -10.21 -5.84 11.47
CA PRO A 90 -8.80 -5.44 11.37
C PRO A 90 -7.93 -6.46 10.63
N TYR A 91 -8.17 -7.76 10.85
CA TYR A 91 -7.44 -8.82 10.15
C TYR A 91 -7.73 -8.82 8.64
N PHE A 92 -8.98 -8.60 8.24
CA PHE A 92 -9.32 -8.47 6.81
C PHE A 92 -8.69 -7.22 6.17
N GLN A 93 -8.49 -6.13 6.94
CA GLN A 93 -7.80 -4.95 6.45
C GLN A 93 -6.32 -5.21 6.19
N THR A 94 -5.61 -5.88 7.11
CA THR A 94 -4.20 -6.24 6.92
C THR A 94 -4.03 -7.19 5.75
N LEU A 95 -4.88 -8.21 5.65
CA LEU A 95 -4.87 -9.16 4.54
C LEU A 95 -5.11 -8.47 3.18
N LYS A 96 -6.02 -7.49 3.11
CA LYS A 96 -6.23 -6.69 1.90
C LYS A 96 -4.96 -5.91 1.49
N LEU A 97 -4.27 -5.33 2.47
CA LEU A 97 -3.02 -4.61 2.22
C LEU A 97 -1.92 -5.55 1.72
N GLU A 98 -1.75 -6.71 2.36
CA GLU A 98 -0.78 -7.74 1.95
C GLU A 98 -1.05 -8.26 0.54
N ILE A 99 -2.31 -8.59 0.22
CA ILE A 99 -2.69 -9.00 -1.14
C ILE A 99 -2.44 -7.88 -2.13
N SER A 100 -2.80 -6.63 -1.79
CA SER A 100 -2.52 -5.50 -2.67
C SER A 100 -1.02 -5.29 -2.88
N HIS A 101 -0.19 -5.52 -1.86
CA HIS A 101 1.25 -5.41 -1.97
C HIS A 101 1.79 -6.53 -2.86
N TYR A 102 1.36 -7.78 -2.63
CA TYR A 102 1.75 -8.92 -3.45
C TYR A 102 1.41 -8.72 -4.94
N LEU A 103 0.20 -8.24 -5.24
CA LEU A 103 -0.24 -8.02 -6.62
C LEU A 103 0.48 -6.85 -7.32
N LYS A 104 0.97 -5.86 -6.55
CA LYS A 104 1.71 -4.70 -7.09
C LYS A 104 3.22 -4.96 -7.17
N THR A 105 3.73 -5.86 -6.33
CA THR A 105 5.17 -6.14 -6.26
C THR A 105 5.62 -6.75 -7.58
N PRO A 106 6.60 -6.16 -8.26
CA PRO A 106 7.09 -6.74 -9.48
C PRO A 106 7.71 -8.13 -9.24
N SER A 107 7.49 -9.06 -10.17
CA SER A 107 7.99 -10.42 -10.01
C SER A 107 9.52 -10.49 -10.11
N SER A 108 10.14 -11.43 -9.38
CA SER A 108 11.60 -11.67 -9.48
C SER A 108 12.04 -11.98 -10.91
N GLN A 109 11.21 -12.66 -11.70
CA GLN A 109 11.51 -12.96 -13.10
C GLN A 109 11.56 -11.69 -13.95
N ALA A 110 10.53 -10.82 -13.85
CA ALA A 110 10.54 -9.54 -14.56
C ALA A 110 11.73 -8.67 -14.14
N GLN A 111 12.07 -8.66 -12.85
CA GLN A 111 13.24 -7.97 -12.33
C GLN A 111 14.54 -8.51 -12.95
N GLN A 112 14.70 -9.83 -13.07
CA GLN A 112 15.88 -10.44 -13.70
C GLN A 112 15.98 -10.09 -15.18
N ASP A 113 14.86 -10.07 -15.91
CA ASP A 113 14.82 -9.69 -17.31
C ASP A 113 15.23 -8.22 -17.52
N ILE A 114 14.80 -7.33 -16.64
CA ILE A 114 15.22 -5.92 -16.63
C ILE A 114 16.71 -5.81 -16.34
N ILE A 115 17.21 -6.46 -15.29
CA ILE A 115 18.64 -6.44 -14.94
C ILE A 115 19.49 -6.95 -16.10
N LYS A 116 19.07 -8.03 -16.75
CA LYS A 116 19.80 -8.63 -17.87
C LYS A 116 19.80 -7.72 -19.10
N SER A 117 18.63 -7.23 -19.51
CA SER A 117 18.50 -6.36 -20.68
C SER A 117 19.23 -5.03 -20.48
N PHE A 118 19.05 -4.39 -19.33
CA PHE A 118 19.71 -3.14 -19.00
C PHE A 118 21.22 -3.32 -18.83
N GLY A 119 21.66 -4.42 -18.20
CA GLY A 119 23.09 -4.74 -18.07
C GLY A 119 23.79 -4.96 -19.41
N LEU A 120 23.08 -5.51 -20.41
CA LEU A 120 23.60 -5.63 -21.78
C LEU A 120 23.75 -4.26 -22.44
N GLU A 121 22.78 -3.36 -22.27
CA GLU A 121 22.88 -1.99 -22.78
C GLU A 121 24.03 -1.22 -22.14
N LEU A 122 24.24 -1.33 -20.83
CA LEU A 122 25.38 -0.69 -20.17
C LEU A 122 26.73 -1.16 -20.73
N LYS A 123 26.89 -2.48 -20.93
CA LYS A 123 28.11 -3.07 -21.50
C LYS A 123 28.32 -2.67 -22.96
N LYS A 124 27.25 -2.69 -23.77
CA LYS A 124 27.30 -2.32 -25.19
C LYS A 124 27.75 -0.87 -25.39
N ASN A 125 27.32 0.02 -24.49
CA ASN A 125 27.69 1.44 -24.52
C ASN A 125 28.96 1.76 -23.70
N GLN A 126 29.68 0.74 -23.21
CA GLN A 126 30.91 0.89 -22.43
C GLN A 126 30.76 1.81 -21.21
N LEU A 127 29.57 1.82 -20.59
CA LEU A 127 29.31 2.62 -19.39
C LEU A 127 30.01 1.98 -18.19
N PRO A 128 30.70 2.75 -17.32
CA PRO A 128 31.53 2.20 -16.25
C PRO A 128 30.70 1.82 -15.02
N TYR A 129 29.62 1.06 -15.20
CA TYR A 129 28.68 0.68 -14.15
C TYR A 129 28.37 -0.81 -14.18
N GLU A 130 28.30 -1.40 -12.98
CA GLU A 130 27.80 -2.74 -12.75
C GLU A 130 26.47 -2.70 -11.98
N ILE A 131 25.54 -3.58 -12.38
CA ILE A 131 24.28 -3.76 -11.67
C ILE A 131 24.51 -4.67 -10.46
N ASP A 132 24.17 -4.20 -9.26
CA ASP A 132 24.09 -5.04 -8.07
C ASP A 132 22.74 -5.78 -8.08
N SER A 133 22.71 -6.95 -8.70
CA SER A 133 21.48 -7.73 -8.89
C SER A 133 20.83 -8.13 -7.57
N LYS A 134 21.63 -8.53 -6.57
CA LYS A 134 21.14 -8.95 -5.25
C LYS A 134 20.51 -7.78 -4.50
N LEU A 135 21.17 -6.62 -4.49
CA LEU A 135 20.63 -5.44 -3.82
C LEU A 135 19.41 -4.88 -4.57
N SER A 136 19.41 -4.92 -5.90
CA SER A 136 18.29 -4.51 -6.74
C SER A 136 17.02 -5.33 -6.46
N GLU A 137 17.15 -6.67 -6.40
CA GLU A 137 16.03 -7.56 -6.06
C GLU A 137 15.52 -7.30 -4.65
N LYS A 138 16.42 -7.19 -3.66
CA LYS A 138 16.04 -6.88 -2.28
C LYS A 138 15.26 -5.57 -2.18
N ARG A 139 15.75 -4.50 -2.82
CA ARG A 139 15.08 -3.18 -2.79
C ARG A 139 13.75 -3.17 -3.53
N THR A 140 13.61 -3.94 -4.60
CA THR A 140 12.33 -4.08 -5.32
C THR A 140 11.24 -4.65 -4.42
N HIS A 141 11.57 -5.66 -3.60
CA HIS A 141 10.64 -6.24 -2.63
C HIS A 141 10.30 -5.28 -1.47
N GLU A 142 11.24 -4.43 -1.06
CA GLU A 142 11.00 -3.41 -0.04
C GLU A 142 10.11 -2.26 -0.56
N GLU A 143 10.21 -1.91 -1.84
CA GLU A 143 9.50 -0.76 -2.41
C GLU A 143 8.11 -1.12 -2.94
N ILE A 144 7.83 -2.39 -3.26
CA ILE A 144 6.49 -2.98 -3.51
C ILE A 144 5.78 -2.47 -4.78
N ILE A 145 6.07 -1.27 -5.28
CA ILE A 145 5.29 -0.61 -6.33
C ILE A 145 6.06 -0.41 -7.64
N ARG A 146 7.36 -0.71 -7.67
CA ARG A 146 8.22 -0.46 -8.84
C ARG A 146 9.49 -1.30 -8.80
N HIS A 147 10.08 -1.49 -9.97
CA HIS A 147 11.39 -2.09 -10.09
C HIS A 147 12.46 -1.17 -9.52
N VAL A 148 13.46 -1.73 -8.82
CA VAL A 148 14.62 -0.98 -8.34
C VAL A 148 15.87 -1.57 -8.97
N VAL A 149 16.66 -0.75 -9.64
CA VAL A 149 17.95 -1.14 -10.21
C VAL A 149 19.04 -0.30 -9.56
N ILE A 150 19.99 -1.01 -8.95
CA ILE A 150 21.16 -0.43 -8.30
C ILE A 150 22.36 -0.55 -9.22
N LEU A 151 22.95 0.59 -9.54
CA LEU A 151 24.15 0.72 -10.36
C LEU A 151 25.31 1.17 -9.47
N ASN A 152 26.41 0.43 -9.50
CA ASN A 152 27.65 0.80 -8.84
C ASN A 152 28.68 1.18 -9.89
N LYS A 153 29.32 2.35 -9.73
CA LYS A 153 30.40 2.77 -10.62
C LYS A 153 31.65 1.91 -10.39
N ASN A 154 32.26 1.43 -11.46
CA ASN A 154 33.46 0.58 -11.41
C ASN A 154 34.77 1.37 -11.40
N VAL A 155 34.73 2.61 -11.90
CA VAL A 155 35.90 3.49 -12.04
C VAL A 155 35.88 4.56 -10.96
N GLU A 156 37.06 5.07 -10.62
CA GLU A 156 37.20 6.19 -9.69
C GLU A 156 36.68 7.49 -10.28
N GLY A 157 36.26 8.39 -9.40
CA GLY A 157 35.73 9.71 -9.75
C GLY A 157 34.23 9.85 -9.49
N LYS A 158 33.80 11.11 -9.46
CA LYS A 158 32.40 11.48 -9.21
C LYS A 158 31.49 11.03 -10.34
N ILE A 159 30.20 10.90 -10.03
CA ILE A 159 29.15 10.66 -11.03
C ILE A 159 29.02 11.94 -11.86
N LYS A 160 29.09 11.81 -13.19
CA LYS A 160 28.91 12.93 -14.11
C LYS A 160 27.49 12.96 -14.65
N LYS A 161 26.95 14.15 -14.88
CA LYS A 161 25.62 14.31 -15.50
C LYS A 161 25.51 13.62 -16.86
N SER A 162 26.54 13.71 -17.70
CA SER A 162 26.57 13.02 -19.00
C SER A 162 26.48 11.50 -18.90
N GLU A 163 26.97 10.91 -17.79
CA GLU A 163 26.81 9.47 -17.52
C GLU A 163 25.35 9.15 -17.17
N ILE A 164 24.70 10.01 -16.39
CA ILE A 164 23.28 9.91 -16.05
C ILE A 164 22.42 10.00 -17.31
N ASP A 165 22.64 11.01 -18.16
CA ASP A 165 21.88 11.20 -19.40
C ASP A 165 22.01 9.98 -20.33
N ALA A 166 23.23 9.41 -20.42
CA ALA A 166 23.47 8.20 -21.18
C ALA A 166 22.68 7.00 -20.61
N ILE A 167 22.66 6.82 -19.29
CA ILE A 167 21.90 5.76 -18.62
C ILE A 167 20.39 5.95 -18.85
N LEU A 168 19.88 7.16 -18.67
CA LEU A 168 18.46 7.49 -18.86
C LEU A 168 17.98 7.21 -20.28
N SER A 169 18.80 7.54 -21.28
CA SER A 169 18.48 7.27 -22.70
C SER A 169 18.28 5.79 -23.04
N LYS A 170 18.88 4.89 -22.23
CA LYS A 170 18.83 3.42 -22.41
C LYS A 170 17.87 2.74 -21.43
N THR A 171 17.20 3.50 -20.59
CA THR A 171 16.31 2.95 -19.58
C THR A 171 15.01 2.45 -20.24
N PRO A 172 14.52 1.24 -19.89
CA PRO A 172 13.26 0.71 -20.42
C PRO A 172 12.03 1.53 -19.99
N ASN A 173 10.96 1.46 -20.78
CA ASN A 173 9.67 2.15 -20.52
C ASN A 173 8.86 1.41 -19.46
N ILE A 174 9.29 1.52 -18.21
CA ILE A 174 8.67 0.86 -17.06
C ILE A 174 8.77 1.75 -15.83
N ASN A 175 7.91 1.51 -14.85
CA ASN A 175 8.03 2.14 -13.54
C ASN A 175 9.30 1.63 -12.84
N LEU A 176 10.35 2.45 -12.86
CA LEU A 176 11.70 2.09 -12.45
C LEU A 176 12.29 3.15 -11.54
N LYS A 177 12.98 2.68 -10.51
CA LYS A 177 13.88 3.49 -9.72
C LYS A 177 15.31 3.08 -9.97
N LEU A 178 16.10 4.02 -10.45
CA LEU A 178 17.54 3.91 -10.56
C LEU A 178 18.19 4.50 -9.32
N ARG A 179 19.12 3.77 -8.72
CA ARG A 179 20.07 4.32 -7.75
C ARG A 179 21.48 4.06 -8.23
N ILE A 180 22.21 5.13 -8.44
CA ILE A 180 23.54 5.12 -9.03
C ILE A 180 24.51 5.57 -7.95
N TYR A 181 25.41 4.68 -7.55
CA TYR A 181 26.44 4.94 -6.54
C TYR A 181 27.78 5.19 -7.22
N ASP A 182 28.58 6.08 -6.63
CA ASP A 182 29.99 6.16 -6.93
C ASP A 182 30.74 4.90 -6.42
N LYS A 183 32.00 4.74 -6.84
CA LYS A 183 32.81 3.56 -6.48
C LYS A 183 32.93 3.36 -4.95
N ASN A 184 32.97 4.47 -4.21
CA ASN A 184 33.13 4.46 -2.75
C ASN A 184 31.78 4.41 -1.99
N LYS A 185 30.65 4.44 -2.70
CA LYS A 185 29.28 4.49 -2.15
C LYS A 185 29.02 5.68 -1.21
N GLN A 186 29.77 6.77 -1.36
CA GLN A 186 29.63 8.00 -0.59
C GLN A 186 28.64 8.98 -1.24
N GLU A 187 28.62 9.03 -2.57
CA GLU A 187 27.72 9.87 -3.35
C GLU A 187 26.74 8.95 -4.12
N TYR A 188 25.47 9.36 -4.22
CA TYR A 188 24.49 8.63 -5.02
C TYR A 188 23.52 9.55 -5.73
N VAL A 189 23.06 9.12 -6.89
CA VAL A 189 21.97 9.74 -7.64
C VAL A 189 20.80 8.77 -7.65
N SER A 190 19.64 9.21 -7.21
CA SER A 190 18.39 8.44 -7.21
C SER A 190 17.41 9.08 -8.17
N ILE A 191 16.95 8.31 -9.15
CA ILE A 191 16.02 8.76 -10.20
C ILE A 191 14.84 7.80 -10.24
N ILE A 192 13.63 8.35 -10.30
CA ILE A 192 12.40 7.59 -10.48
C ILE A 192 11.81 7.99 -11.82
N ILE A 193 11.50 6.99 -12.62
CA ILE A 193 11.01 7.11 -13.98
C ILE A 193 9.67 6.36 -14.07
N ASP A 194 8.68 6.97 -14.71
CA ASP A 194 7.39 6.32 -14.98
C ASP A 194 7.41 5.47 -16.27
N GLU A 195 6.28 4.83 -16.55
CA GLU A 195 6.07 4.01 -17.75
C GLU A 195 6.19 4.80 -19.06
N TYR A 196 6.08 6.14 -19.01
CA TYR A 196 6.19 7.05 -20.14
C TYR A 196 7.57 7.72 -20.25
N ARG A 197 8.56 7.27 -19.44
CA ARG A 197 9.91 7.86 -19.32
C ARG A 197 9.97 9.27 -18.72
N ASN A 198 8.92 9.73 -18.04
CA ASN A 198 8.99 10.97 -17.31
C ASN A 198 9.75 10.76 -16.00
N ILE A 199 10.68 11.68 -15.70
CA ILE A 199 11.37 11.71 -14.40
C ILE A 199 10.39 12.27 -13.37
N ILE A 200 9.85 11.41 -12.51
CA ILE A 200 8.93 11.82 -11.42
C ILE A 200 9.71 12.42 -10.26
N TYR A 201 10.93 11.93 -10.04
CA TYR A 201 11.77 12.36 -8.93
C TYR A 201 13.24 12.16 -9.26
N CYS A 202 14.07 13.12 -8.85
CA CYS A 202 15.50 13.07 -8.99
C CYS A 202 16.17 13.69 -7.77
N ASN A 203 17.20 13.03 -7.24
CA ASN A 203 18.01 13.53 -6.15
C ASN A 203 19.47 13.07 -6.31
N PRO A 204 20.46 13.98 -6.36
CA PRO A 204 20.33 15.45 -6.34
C PRO A 204 19.63 16.01 -7.58
N VAL A 205 18.92 17.13 -7.44
CA VAL A 205 18.11 17.75 -8.51
C VAL A 205 18.96 18.19 -9.70
N ASP A 206 20.17 18.69 -9.44
CA ASP A 206 21.11 19.20 -10.45
C ASP A 206 21.47 18.19 -11.55
N PHE A 207 21.30 16.89 -11.28
CA PHE A 207 21.54 15.83 -12.26
C PHE A 207 20.41 15.67 -13.29
N CYS A 208 19.21 16.21 -13.01
CA CYS A 208 18.04 16.06 -13.88
C CYS A 208 17.43 17.38 -14.36
N GLU A 209 17.84 18.53 -13.81
CA GLU A 209 17.47 19.83 -14.38
C GLU A 209 18.26 20.08 -15.67
N ASN A 210 17.58 20.47 -16.75
CA ASN A 210 18.26 20.97 -17.94
C ASN A 210 18.85 22.34 -17.59
N ASN A 211 20.17 22.41 -17.44
CA ASN A 211 20.87 23.69 -17.44
C ASN A 211 20.96 24.14 -18.89
N ASP A 212 19.89 24.75 -19.40
CA ASP A 212 19.95 25.66 -20.53
C ASP A 212 20.28 27.08 -20.03
#